data_AF-A0AB34T9W8-F1
#
_entry.id   AF-A0AB34T9W8-F1
#
_cell.length_a   1.000
_cell.length_b   1.000
_cell.length_c   1.000
_cell.angle_alpha   90.00
_cell.angle_beta   90.00
_cell.angle_gamma   90.00
#
_symmetry.space_group_name_H-M   'P 1'
#
loop_
_entity.id
_entity.type
_entity.pdbx_description
1 polymer ?
#
loop_
_entity_poly.entity_id
_entity_poly.type
_entity_poly.pdbx_seq_one_letter_code
_entity_poly.pdbx_strand_id
1 'polypeptide(L)'
;MGEAHLHVEADEFKLPVVKATAGPDGIVMSSLRNNNWVSLDPGFLTTAQCESKITYIDGEHSILRYRGYPIEQLCEQSDFLEVSWLLRNGELPTQAEYNRFVEDINHHTMVGEDFRTFMGSFPREAQPMSVMASAINALATFNPDTTDINDLEQLDEAATIIMAKARTVVSYILRRRRDEPMLYPDYARGYVDDFIRMCFAVPYERFESDPLYVHALGRLLIIHADHEQNCSTSVVRIAGSAHANLYSAVAAGINALSGPRHGGANEAVLRQLMAIRDSGMSVKQFVEKAKAEGSRISGLGHRVYKSYDPRAAIAKHYLEKIMENKATLKLLPGDEQLFDVALRLEDIALNDDYFVSRNLYPNVDFYTGLIYRAIGFGPSMFTPLFALGRIPGWIAQYREMLADPMTKIGRPRQVYTGAVLRDYVPMDER
;
A
#
# COMPACT_ATOMS: atom_id res chain seq x y z
N MET A 1 -16.22 -32.40 6.32
CA MET A 1 -15.62 -31.35 5.47
C MET A 1 -16.47 -31.23 4.22
N GLY A 2 -16.59 -30.03 3.64
CA GLY A 2 -17.25 -29.89 2.34
C GLY A 2 -16.40 -30.55 1.24
N GLU A 3 -17.06 -31.08 0.21
CA GLU A 3 -16.44 -31.69 -0.96
C GLU A 3 -17.02 -31.02 -2.21
N ALA A 4 -16.16 -30.67 -3.17
CA ALA A 4 -16.54 -30.20 -4.49
C ALA A 4 -16.20 -31.27 -5.54
N HIS A 5 -17.06 -31.44 -6.52
CA HIS A 5 -16.86 -32.40 -7.62
C HIS A 5 -16.55 -31.65 -8.90
N LEU A 6 -15.43 -31.99 -9.53
CA LEU A 6 -15.04 -31.47 -10.84
C LEU A 6 -15.05 -32.61 -11.84
N HIS A 7 -15.89 -32.49 -12.87
CA HIS A 7 -15.93 -33.43 -14.00
C HIS A 7 -15.21 -32.81 -15.19
N VAL A 8 -14.15 -33.47 -15.67
CA VAL A 8 -13.42 -33.06 -16.88
C VAL A 8 -13.23 -34.29 -17.74
N GLU A 9 -13.74 -34.24 -18.97
CA GLU A 9 -13.80 -35.40 -19.86
C GLU A 9 -14.49 -36.61 -19.20
N ALA A 10 -13.78 -37.72 -19.03
CA ALA A 10 -14.27 -38.93 -18.38
C ALA A 10 -13.90 -39.02 -16.89
N ASP A 11 -13.10 -38.08 -16.38
CA ASP A 11 -12.58 -38.11 -15.02
C ASP A 11 -13.45 -37.28 -14.06
N GLU A 12 -13.59 -37.79 -12.84
CA GLU A 12 -14.20 -37.08 -11.72
C GLU A 12 -13.15 -36.85 -10.62
N PHE A 13 -12.97 -35.59 -10.24
CA PHE A 13 -12.08 -35.19 -9.16
C PHE A 13 -12.88 -34.72 -7.96
N LYS A 14 -12.55 -35.31 -6.81
CA LYS A 14 -13.04 -34.87 -5.49
C LYS A 14 -12.06 -33.88 -4.90
N LEU A 15 -12.50 -32.64 -4.75
CA LEU A 15 -11.67 -31.52 -4.31
C LEU A 15 -12.10 -31.09 -2.90
N PRO A 16 -11.15 -31.05 -1.93
CA PRO A 16 -11.45 -30.55 -0.59
C PRO A 16 -11.91 -29.09 -0.61
N VAL A 17 -12.90 -28.77 0.24
CA VAL A 17 -13.36 -27.40 0.48
C VAL A 17 -12.83 -26.88 1.83
N VAL A 18 -12.16 -25.73 1.80
CA VAL A 18 -11.75 -24.97 2.98
C VAL A 18 -12.86 -23.98 3.32
N LYS A 19 -13.41 -24.09 4.53
CA LYS A 19 -14.49 -23.22 5.01
C LYS A 19 -13.91 -21.89 5.52
N ALA A 20 -14.41 -20.78 4.99
CA ALA A 20 -14.00 -19.46 5.44
C ALA A 20 -14.80 -19.03 6.68
N THR A 21 -14.15 -18.30 7.60
CA THR A 21 -14.86 -17.66 8.73
C THR A 21 -15.78 -16.54 8.23
N ALA A 22 -15.36 -15.83 7.20
CA ALA A 22 -16.13 -14.79 6.50
C ALA A 22 -15.69 -14.74 5.03
N GLY A 23 -16.61 -14.39 4.14
CA GLY A 23 -16.37 -14.39 2.69
C GLY A 23 -16.57 -15.76 2.04
N PRO A 24 -16.11 -15.95 0.79
CA PRO A 24 -16.30 -17.19 0.04
C PRO A 24 -15.41 -18.33 0.54
N ASP A 25 -15.92 -19.56 0.48
CA ASP A 25 -15.15 -20.77 0.73
C ASP A 25 -14.12 -21.02 -0.38
N GLY A 26 -13.01 -21.69 -0.04
CA GLY A 26 -11.95 -22.06 -0.98
C GLY A 26 -12.06 -23.51 -1.46
N ILE A 27 -11.76 -23.76 -2.73
CA ILE A 27 -11.64 -25.13 -3.29
C ILE A 27 -10.15 -25.43 -3.50
N VAL A 28 -9.66 -26.53 -2.93
CA VAL A 28 -8.26 -26.92 -3.04
C VAL A 28 -7.99 -27.59 -4.38
N MET A 29 -7.40 -26.84 -5.32
CA MET A 29 -7.10 -27.30 -6.68
C MET A 29 -5.76 -28.06 -6.82
N SER A 30 -4.96 -28.15 -5.76
CA SER A 30 -3.58 -28.66 -5.83
C SER A 30 -3.48 -30.13 -6.28
N SER A 31 -4.51 -30.94 -6.04
CA SER A 31 -4.60 -32.34 -6.46
C SER A 31 -4.72 -32.50 -7.98
N LEU A 32 -5.25 -31.51 -8.71
CA LEU A 32 -5.39 -31.56 -10.17
C LEU A 32 -4.03 -31.67 -10.88
N ARG A 33 -2.97 -31.10 -10.28
CA ARG A 33 -1.61 -31.12 -10.83
C ARG A 33 -1.11 -32.54 -11.11
N ASN A 34 -1.51 -33.51 -10.29
CA ASN A 34 -1.04 -34.89 -10.44
C ASN A 34 -1.73 -35.65 -11.58
N ASN A 35 -2.73 -35.04 -12.23
CA ASN A 35 -3.59 -35.66 -13.24
C ASN A 35 -3.53 -34.94 -14.60
N ASN A 36 -2.40 -34.32 -14.95
CA ASN A 36 -2.19 -33.55 -16.19
C ASN A 36 -3.05 -32.29 -16.39
N TRP A 37 -3.86 -31.89 -15.41
CA TRP A 37 -4.67 -30.66 -15.47
C TRP A 37 -4.04 -29.52 -14.66
N VAL A 38 -4.20 -28.30 -15.15
CA VAL A 38 -3.86 -27.06 -14.44
C VAL A 38 -5.01 -26.07 -14.58
N SER A 39 -5.31 -25.29 -13.53
CA SER A 39 -6.23 -24.17 -13.67
C SER A 39 -5.56 -23.03 -14.43
N LEU A 40 -6.33 -22.38 -15.31
CA LEU A 40 -5.90 -21.18 -16.03
C LEU A 40 -6.73 -20.00 -15.53
N ASP A 41 -6.13 -19.18 -14.66
CA ASP A 41 -6.75 -17.98 -14.09
C ASP A 41 -5.82 -16.76 -14.22
N PRO A 42 -5.69 -16.17 -15.44
CA PRO A 42 -4.84 -15.02 -15.67
C PRO A 42 -5.25 -13.84 -14.78
N GLY A 43 -4.36 -13.45 -13.87
CA GLY A 43 -4.60 -12.36 -12.93
C GLY A 43 -5.24 -12.77 -11.61
N PHE A 44 -5.35 -14.08 -11.33
CA PHE A 44 -5.83 -14.63 -10.06
C PHE A 44 -7.22 -14.10 -9.66
N LEU A 45 -8.15 -14.05 -10.62
CA LEU A 45 -9.47 -13.46 -10.41
C LEU A 45 -10.34 -14.29 -9.47
N THR A 46 -10.13 -15.61 -9.45
CA THR A 46 -10.89 -16.57 -8.65
C THR A 46 -9.97 -17.48 -7.82
N THR A 47 -8.68 -17.17 -7.78
CA THR A 47 -7.67 -17.98 -7.07
C THR A 47 -7.31 -17.33 -5.75
N ALA A 48 -7.65 -17.99 -4.64
CA ALA A 48 -7.10 -17.66 -3.33
C ALA A 48 -5.69 -18.25 -3.20
N GLN A 49 -4.69 -17.40 -2.97
CA GLN A 49 -3.29 -17.85 -2.89
C GLN A 49 -2.90 -18.43 -1.52
N CYS A 50 -3.65 -18.10 -0.46
CA CYS A 50 -3.36 -18.49 0.91
C CYS A 50 -4.61 -18.39 1.79
N GLU A 51 -4.58 -19.08 2.92
CA GLU A 51 -5.42 -18.75 4.08
C GLU A 51 -4.79 -17.56 4.82
N SER A 52 -5.61 -16.66 5.38
CA SER A 52 -5.11 -15.50 6.13
C SER A 52 -6.07 -15.09 7.24
N LYS A 53 -5.51 -14.57 8.33
CA LYS A 53 -6.23 -14.05 9.49
C LYS A 53 -5.94 -12.57 9.74
N ILE A 54 -5.28 -11.88 8.81
CA ILE A 54 -4.78 -10.50 8.99
C ILE A 54 -5.88 -9.49 8.71
N THR A 55 -6.41 -9.51 7.49
CA THR A 55 -7.36 -8.52 7.00
C THR A 55 -8.50 -9.21 6.29
N TYR A 56 -9.71 -8.70 6.49
CA TYR A 56 -10.90 -9.14 5.77
C TYR A 56 -11.54 -7.96 5.05
N ILE A 57 -11.94 -8.16 3.81
CA ILE A 57 -12.66 -7.18 3.00
C ILE A 57 -13.96 -7.79 2.47
N ASP A 58 -15.05 -7.04 2.63
CA ASP A 58 -16.29 -7.29 1.89
C ASP A 58 -16.56 -6.08 0.98
N GLY A 59 -16.36 -6.29 -0.32
CA GLY A 59 -16.51 -5.26 -1.32
C GLY A 59 -17.96 -4.84 -1.58
N GLU A 60 -18.94 -5.68 -1.28
CA GLU A 60 -20.35 -5.39 -1.50
C GLU A 60 -20.96 -4.61 -0.33
N HIS A 61 -20.49 -4.90 0.89
CA HIS A 61 -21.00 -4.31 2.12
C HIS A 61 -20.09 -3.23 2.71
N SER A 62 -19.08 -2.74 1.96
CA SER A 62 -18.12 -1.71 2.42
C SER A 62 -17.38 -2.08 3.71
N ILE A 63 -17.02 -3.34 3.92
CA ILE A 63 -16.36 -3.78 5.16
C ILE A 63 -14.86 -3.86 4.94
N LEU A 64 -14.10 -3.23 5.83
CA LEU A 64 -12.67 -3.45 6.01
C LEU A 64 -12.38 -3.73 7.49
N ARG A 65 -11.75 -4.86 7.78
CA ARG A 65 -11.36 -5.23 9.15
C ARG A 65 -9.91 -5.64 9.22
N TYR A 66 -9.18 -5.11 10.20
CA TYR A 66 -7.86 -5.62 10.58
C TYR A 66 -8.02 -6.45 11.85
N ARG A 67 -7.64 -7.73 11.80
CA ARG A 67 -7.80 -8.68 12.92
C ARG A 67 -9.22 -8.70 13.51
N GLY A 68 -10.23 -8.50 12.66
CA GLY A 68 -11.64 -8.43 13.06
C GLY A 68 -12.15 -7.04 13.49
N TYR A 69 -11.27 -6.08 13.78
CA TYR A 69 -11.65 -4.72 14.14
C TYR A 69 -12.00 -3.88 12.91
N PRO A 70 -13.17 -3.21 12.88
CA PRO A 70 -13.52 -2.29 11.80
C PRO A 70 -12.52 -1.14 11.65
N ILE A 71 -12.20 -0.77 10.42
CA ILE A 71 -11.20 0.28 10.14
C ILE A 71 -11.57 1.63 10.74
N GLU A 72 -12.87 1.93 10.83
CA GLU A 72 -13.41 3.16 11.42
C GLU A 72 -13.05 3.26 12.90
N GLN A 73 -13.20 2.16 13.64
CA GLN A 73 -12.88 2.11 15.07
C GLN A 73 -11.38 2.26 15.31
N LEU A 74 -10.54 1.61 14.51
CA LEU A 74 -9.09 1.77 14.60
C LEU A 74 -8.65 3.21 14.28
N CYS A 75 -9.29 3.84 13.30
CA CYS A 75 -9.02 5.23 12.96
C CYS A 75 -9.55 6.24 13.99
N GLU A 76 -10.54 5.88 14.81
CA GLU A 76 -11.05 6.75 15.87
C GLU A 76 -10.24 6.57 17.16
N GLN A 77 -9.92 5.33 17.54
CA GLN A 77 -9.50 4.98 18.89
C GLN A 77 -8.02 4.58 19.02
N SER A 78 -7.35 4.22 17.92
CA SER A 78 -5.99 3.69 17.93
C SER A 78 -4.97 4.71 17.43
N ASP A 79 -3.73 4.30 17.16
CA ASP A 79 -2.72 5.02 16.40
C ASP A 79 -1.96 4.10 15.43
N PHE A 80 -1.07 4.66 14.60
CA PHE A 80 -0.38 3.89 13.58
C PHE A 80 0.51 2.77 14.13
N LEU A 81 1.20 3.00 15.25
CA LEU A 81 2.08 2.00 15.86
C LEU A 81 1.26 0.90 16.55
N GLU A 82 0.16 1.25 17.21
CA GLU A 82 -0.75 0.26 17.80
C GLU A 82 -1.38 -0.63 16.72
N VAL A 83 -1.82 -0.06 15.59
CA VAL A 83 -2.31 -0.83 14.44
C VAL A 83 -1.20 -1.70 13.82
N SER A 84 0.04 -1.19 13.77
CA SER A 84 1.19 -1.96 13.29
C SER A 84 1.47 -3.17 14.17
N TRP A 85 1.38 -3.00 15.49
CA TRP A 85 1.44 -4.10 16.46
C TRP A 85 0.31 -5.09 16.23
N LEU A 86 -0.94 -4.62 16.16
CA LEU A 86 -2.13 -5.47 15.93
C LEU A 86 -1.97 -6.35 14.68
N LEU A 87 -1.56 -5.75 13.56
CA LEU A 87 -1.35 -6.48 12.32
C LEU A 87 -0.28 -7.56 12.47
N ARG A 88 0.83 -7.27 13.15
CA ARG A 88 1.93 -8.23 13.37
C ARG A 88 1.54 -9.34 14.35
N ASN A 89 0.95 -8.98 15.48
CA ASN A 89 0.77 -9.84 16.65
C ASN A 89 -0.58 -10.57 16.69
N GLY A 90 -1.59 -10.07 16.00
CA GLY A 90 -2.94 -10.65 15.98
C GLY A 90 -3.91 -10.07 17.00
N GLU A 91 -3.39 -9.47 18.07
CA GLU A 91 -4.15 -8.88 19.17
C GLU A 91 -3.65 -7.46 19.49
N LEU A 92 -4.49 -6.63 20.10
CA LEU A 92 -4.10 -5.30 20.57
C LEU A 92 -3.09 -5.41 21.74
N PRO A 93 -2.11 -4.51 21.83
CA PRO A 93 -1.12 -4.53 22.91
C PRO A 93 -1.73 -4.09 24.24
N THR A 94 -1.19 -4.62 25.34
CA THR A 94 -1.29 -3.95 26.64
C THR A 94 -0.46 -2.67 26.64
N GLN A 95 -0.72 -1.75 27.58
CA GLN A 95 0.05 -0.49 27.67
C GLN A 95 1.56 -0.74 27.83
N ALA A 96 1.96 -1.77 28.57
CA ALA A 96 3.37 -2.11 28.77
C ALA A 96 4.04 -2.63 27.49
N GLU A 97 3.33 -3.45 26.72
CA GLU A 97 3.79 -3.94 25.41
C GLU A 97 3.88 -2.80 24.39
N TYR A 98 2.88 -1.93 24.35
CA TYR A 98 2.88 -0.76 23.48
C TYR A 98 4.05 0.17 23.78
N ASN A 99 4.27 0.50 25.07
CA ASN A 99 5.39 1.37 25.47
C ASN A 99 6.74 0.79 25.07
N ARG A 100 6.94 -0.51 25.27
CA ARG A 100 8.16 -1.21 24.85
C ARG A 100 8.32 -1.17 23.33
N PHE A 101 7.25 -1.43 22.59
CA PHE A 101 7.29 -1.37 21.14
C PHE A 101 7.67 0.01 20.60
N VAL A 102 7.10 1.07 21.18
CA VAL A 102 7.45 2.46 20.82
C VAL A 102 8.91 2.74 21.13
N GLU A 103 9.39 2.29 22.30
CA GLU A 103 10.80 2.41 22.69
C GLU A 103 11.72 1.69 21.70
N ASP A 104 11.43 0.43 21.36
CA ASP A 104 12.20 -0.37 20.41
C ASP A 104 12.27 0.29 19.02
N ILE A 105 11.14 0.81 18.51
CA ILE A 105 11.09 1.55 17.25
C ILE A 105 11.96 2.82 17.33
N ASN A 106 11.89 3.56 18.43
CA ASN A 106 12.68 4.77 18.62
C ASN A 106 14.18 4.47 18.64
N HIS A 107 14.61 3.44 19.38
CA HIS A 107 16.03 3.02 19.43
C HIS A 107 16.60 2.68 18.04
N HIS A 108 15.79 2.15 17.13
CA HIS A 108 16.22 1.80 15.77
C HIS A 108 16.08 2.91 14.73
N THR A 109 15.56 4.09 15.09
CA THR A 109 15.29 5.14 14.09
C THR A 109 16.56 5.84 13.61
N MET A 110 17.61 5.92 14.45
CA MET A 110 18.89 6.51 14.06
C MET A 110 19.48 5.78 12.85
N VAL A 111 19.90 6.54 11.83
CA VAL A 111 20.59 6.00 10.66
C VAL A 111 22.08 6.30 10.80
N GLY A 112 22.93 5.31 10.55
CA GLY A 112 24.38 5.50 10.55
C GLY A 112 24.84 6.37 9.38
N GLU A 113 26.01 7.01 9.51
CA GLU A 113 26.51 7.94 8.50
C GLU A 113 26.77 7.30 7.14
N ASP A 114 27.13 6.02 7.09
CA ASP A 114 27.31 5.28 5.83
C ASP A 114 25.98 5.13 5.10
N PHE A 115 24.90 4.82 5.81
CA PHE A 115 23.55 4.75 5.23
C PHE A 115 23.07 6.14 4.78
N ARG A 116 23.34 7.18 5.56
CA ARG A 116 23.03 8.57 5.20
C ARG A 116 23.80 9.01 3.95
N THR A 117 25.08 8.63 3.84
CA THR A 117 25.93 8.86 2.66
C THR A 117 25.40 8.12 1.44
N PHE A 118 25.00 6.85 1.61
CA PHE A 118 24.33 6.07 0.57
C PHE A 118 23.04 6.77 0.08
N MET A 119 22.20 7.25 0.99
CA MET A 119 21.01 8.04 0.63
C MET A 119 21.37 9.35 -0.09
N GLY A 120 22.52 9.96 0.25
CA GLY A 120 23.06 11.15 -0.40
C GLY A 120 23.61 10.90 -1.81
N SER A 121 23.93 9.65 -2.15
CA SER A 121 24.53 9.28 -3.44
C SER A 121 23.53 9.22 -4.60
N PHE A 122 22.24 9.05 -4.31
CA PHE A 122 21.21 9.04 -5.35
C PHE A 122 21.12 10.41 -6.05
N PRO A 123 20.86 10.43 -7.38
CA PRO A 123 20.53 11.64 -8.11
C PRO A 123 19.34 12.37 -7.49
N ARG A 124 19.35 13.71 -7.49
CA ARG A 124 18.26 14.50 -6.89
C ARG A 124 16.91 14.25 -7.55
N GLU A 125 16.90 14.03 -8.85
CA GLU A 125 15.68 13.73 -9.62
C GLU A 125 15.37 12.23 -9.72
N ALA A 126 16.03 11.38 -8.93
CA ALA A 126 15.74 9.96 -8.91
C ALA A 126 14.27 9.70 -8.52
N GLN A 127 13.66 8.70 -9.16
CA GLN A 127 12.27 8.36 -8.92
C GLN A 127 12.11 7.88 -7.46
N PRO A 128 11.24 8.51 -6.64
CA PRO A 128 11.16 8.26 -5.19
C PRO A 128 10.97 6.81 -4.76
N MET A 129 10.13 6.04 -5.48
CA MET A 129 9.89 4.63 -5.16
C MET A 129 11.11 3.76 -5.46
N SER A 130 11.88 4.07 -6.50
CA SER A 130 13.13 3.37 -6.83
C SER A 130 14.19 3.59 -5.76
N VAL A 131 14.29 4.84 -5.26
CA VAL A 131 15.17 5.16 -4.12
C VAL A 131 14.71 4.43 -2.87
N MET A 132 13.41 4.47 -2.56
CA MET A 132 12.85 3.80 -1.37
C MET A 132 13.07 2.29 -1.40
N ALA A 133 12.79 1.62 -2.52
CA ALA A 133 13.00 0.18 -2.66
C ALA A 133 14.49 -0.18 -2.52
N SER A 134 15.38 0.60 -3.13
CA SER A 134 16.83 0.42 -3.02
C SER A 134 17.31 0.59 -1.58
N ALA A 135 16.81 1.61 -0.89
CA ALA A 135 17.17 1.90 0.50
C ALA A 135 16.69 0.82 1.46
N ILE A 136 15.45 0.37 1.34
CA ILE A 136 14.93 -0.73 2.17
C ILE A 136 15.68 -2.03 1.89
N ASN A 137 15.99 -2.36 0.63
CA ASN A 137 16.79 -3.55 0.32
C ASN A 137 18.21 -3.44 0.87
N ALA A 138 18.82 -2.25 0.79
CA ALA A 138 20.16 -2.01 1.32
C ALA A 138 20.24 -2.17 2.84
N LEU A 139 19.15 -1.99 3.59
CA LEU A 139 19.16 -2.20 5.04
C LEU A 139 19.64 -3.62 5.43
N ALA A 140 19.43 -4.64 4.59
CA ALA A 140 19.97 -5.98 4.83
C ALA A 140 21.51 -5.99 4.89
N THR A 141 22.20 -5.11 4.15
CA THR A 141 23.66 -5.03 4.16
C THR A 141 24.20 -4.27 5.36
N PHE A 142 23.39 -3.37 5.94
CA PHE A 142 23.73 -2.62 7.15
C PHE A 142 23.31 -3.33 8.44
N ASN A 143 22.47 -4.35 8.35
CA ASN A 143 21.96 -5.14 9.48
C ASN A 143 22.02 -6.66 9.14
N PRO A 144 23.20 -7.21 8.78
CA PRO A 144 23.31 -8.59 8.29
C PRO A 144 22.84 -9.64 9.31
N ASP A 145 22.97 -9.34 10.60
CA ASP A 145 22.58 -10.21 11.72
C ASP A 145 21.07 -10.25 11.97
N THR A 146 20.26 -9.69 11.05
CA THR A 146 18.80 -9.69 11.10
C THR A 146 18.17 -10.29 9.83
N THR A 147 18.92 -11.14 9.13
CA THR A 147 18.52 -11.66 7.81
C THR A 147 18.14 -13.14 7.81
N ASP A 148 18.35 -13.88 8.91
CA ASP A 148 17.88 -15.26 9.03
C ASP A 148 16.37 -15.29 9.24
N ILE A 149 15.66 -15.96 8.32
CA ILE A 149 14.21 -16.06 8.34
C ILE A 149 13.69 -17.14 9.31
N ASN A 150 14.57 -18.04 9.78
CA ASN A 150 14.22 -19.11 10.71
C ASN A 150 14.40 -18.69 12.17
N ASP A 151 15.07 -17.57 12.40
CA ASP A 151 15.25 -16.97 13.71
C ASP A 151 14.18 -15.88 13.93
N LEU A 152 13.28 -16.15 14.88
CA LEU A 152 12.16 -15.26 15.18
C LEU A 152 12.62 -13.93 15.78
N GLU A 153 13.70 -13.91 16.55
CA GLU A 153 14.24 -12.68 17.15
C GLU A 153 14.81 -11.78 16.07
N GLN A 154 15.60 -12.35 15.15
CA GLN A 154 16.11 -11.62 13.98
C GLN A 154 14.99 -11.08 13.09
N LEU A 155 13.93 -11.87 12.88
CA LEU A 155 12.80 -11.43 12.08
C LEU A 155 12.00 -10.31 12.75
N ASP A 156 11.86 -10.34 14.07
CA ASP A 156 11.24 -9.27 14.88
C ASP A 156 12.09 -7.99 14.86
N GLU A 157 13.40 -8.13 14.96
CA GLU A 157 14.34 -7.02 14.88
C GLU A 157 14.34 -6.39 13.48
N ALA A 158 14.38 -7.20 12.41
CA ALA A 158 14.28 -6.72 11.03
C ALA A 158 12.99 -5.95 10.78
N ALA A 159 11.85 -6.46 11.27
CA ALA A 159 10.57 -5.78 11.18
C ALA A 159 10.59 -4.42 11.89
N THR A 160 11.17 -4.37 13.08
CA THR A 160 11.32 -3.14 13.89
C THR A 160 12.23 -2.13 13.19
N ILE A 161 13.36 -2.58 12.63
CA ILE A 161 14.29 -1.76 11.84
C ILE A 161 13.59 -1.16 10.62
N ILE A 162 12.83 -1.94 9.86
CA ILE A 162 12.10 -1.43 8.68
C ILE A 162 11.08 -0.38 9.11
N MET A 163 10.27 -0.67 10.13
CA MET A 163 9.26 0.25 10.65
C MET A 163 9.87 1.57 11.16
N ALA A 164 11.01 1.51 11.82
CA ALA A 164 11.74 2.67 12.33
C ALA A 164 12.38 3.49 11.19
N LYS A 165 13.10 2.83 10.28
CA LYS A 165 13.91 3.52 9.26
C LYS A 165 13.10 3.95 8.03
N ALA A 166 11.94 3.35 7.76
CA ALA A 166 11.12 3.72 6.60
C ALA A 166 10.70 5.20 6.60
N ARG A 167 10.29 5.75 7.76
CA ARG A 167 9.96 7.18 7.87
C ARG A 167 11.17 8.09 7.60
N THR A 168 12.35 7.70 8.07
CA THR A 168 13.60 8.42 7.81
C THR A 168 14.00 8.36 6.34
N VAL A 169 13.86 7.20 5.70
CA VAL A 169 14.11 7.04 4.26
C VAL A 169 13.18 7.94 3.45
N VAL A 170 11.88 7.96 3.75
CA VAL A 170 10.90 8.80 3.03
C VAL A 170 11.19 10.29 3.22
N SER A 171 11.56 10.73 4.43
CA SER A 171 11.93 12.13 4.67
C SER A 171 13.21 12.51 3.93
N TYR A 172 14.19 11.60 3.84
CA TYR A 172 15.44 11.83 3.12
C TYR A 172 15.22 11.94 1.62
N ILE A 173 14.34 11.12 1.07
CA ILE A 173 13.93 11.23 -0.34
C ILE A 173 13.35 12.63 -0.60
N LEU A 174 12.39 13.09 0.21
CA LEU A 174 11.80 14.42 0.03
C LEU A 174 12.86 15.54 0.08
N ARG A 175 13.73 15.51 1.10
CA ARG A 175 14.76 16.53 1.30
C ARG A 175 15.79 16.55 0.19
N ARG A 176 16.22 15.38 -0.29
CA ARG A 176 17.17 15.26 -1.40
C ARG A 176 16.64 15.88 -2.68
N ARG A 177 15.34 15.74 -2.94
CA ARG A 177 14.68 16.40 -4.06
C ARG A 177 14.64 17.91 -3.95
N ARG A 178 14.61 18.45 -2.72
CA ARG A 178 14.59 19.89 -2.43
C ARG A 178 15.99 20.49 -2.21
N ASP A 179 17.04 19.69 -2.33
CA ASP A 179 18.42 20.07 -1.99
C ASP A 179 18.57 20.56 -0.54
N GLU A 180 17.78 19.96 0.37
CA GLU A 180 17.77 20.31 1.79
C GLU A 180 18.63 19.35 2.63
N PRO A 181 19.18 19.81 3.78
CA PRO A 181 19.94 18.95 4.67
C PRO A 181 19.06 17.87 5.30
N MET A 182 19.53 16.62 5.30
CA MET A 182 18.89 15.49 5.98
C MET A 182 18.90 15.67 7.50
N LEU A 183 17.74 15.60 8.14
CA LEU A 183 17.58 15.73 9.59
C LEU A 183 17.63 14.37 10.29
N TYR A 184 18.21 14.32 11.49
CA TYR A 184 18.06 13.14 12.35
C TYR A 184 16.67 13.09 12.98
N PRO A 185 16.17 11.90 13.33
CA PRO A 185 14.94 11.75 14.11
C PRO A 185 15.02 12.42 15.49
N ASP A 186 13.87 12.80 16.03
CA ASP A 186 13.68 13.32 17.39
C ASP A 186 12.63 12.48 18.12
N TYR A 187 13.09 11.62 19.01
CA TYR A 187 12.26 10.62 19.69
C TYR A 187 11.19 11.25 20.60
N ALA A 188 11.42 12.48 21.08
CA ALA A 188 10.49 13.16 21.98
C ALA A 188 9.16 13.54 21.29
N ARG A 189 9.13 13.53 19.94
CA ARG A 189 7.99 13.89 19.10
C ARG A 189 7.15 12.69 18.65
N GLY A 190 7.48 11.47 19.05
CA GLY A 190 6.73 10.28 18.63
C GLY A 190 6.85 9.98 17.13
N TYR A 191 5.95 9.14 16.60
CA TYR A 191 6.13 8.59 15.24
C TYR A 191 5.86 9.60 14.12
N VAL A 192 4.66 10.19 14.13
CA VAL A 192 4.13 10.98 13.00
C VAL A 192 4.56 12.44 13.07
N ASP A 193 4.55 13.06 14.25
CA ASP A 193 5.01 14.45 14.41
C ASP A 193 6.51 14.56 14.06
N ASP A 194 7.34 13.64 14.54
CA ASP A 194 8.75 13.62 14.14
C ASP A 194 8.93 13.41 12.63
N PHE A 195 8.12 12.56 12.00
CA PHE A 195 8.17 12.38 10.54
C PHE A 195 7.84 13.67 9.78
N ILE A 196 6.82 14.43 10.21
CA ILE A 196 6.48 15.73 9.63
C ILE A 196 7.63 16.72 9.83
N ARG A 197 8.22 16.79 11.04
CA ARG A 197 9.40 17.61 11.31
C ARG A 197 10.56 17.24 10.40
N MET A 198 10.88 15.96 10.28
CA MET A 198 11.93 15.49 9.37
C MET A 198 11.64 15.85 7.92
N CYS A 199 10.39 15.97 7.50
CA CYS A 199 10.02 16.37 6.14
C CYS A 199 10.11 17.89 5.88
N PHE A 200 9.83 18.73 6.87
CA PHE A 200 9.55 20.16 6.63
C PHE A 200 10.29 21.16 7.53
N ALA A 201 10.96 20.73 8.61
CA ALA A 201 11.71 21.64 9.46
C ALA A 201 12.94 22.21 8.75
N VAL A 202 13.30 23.46 9.03
CA VAL A 202 14.54 24.07 8.54
C VAL A 202 15.52 24.29 9.70
N PRO A 203 16.84 24.14 9.51
CA PRO A 203 17.81 24.11 10.63
C PRO A 203 17.88 25.35 11.54
N TYR A 204 17.29 26.48 11.12
CA TYR A 204 17.42 27.77 11.81
C TYR A 204 16.11 28.32 12.37
N GLU A 205 15.02 27.56 12.27
CA GLU A 205 13.71 27.98 12.75
C GLU A 205 13.12 26.92 13.69
N ARG A 206 12.41 27.39 14.73
CA ARG A 206 11.60 26.49 15.54
C ARG A 206 10.48 25.94 14.67
N PHE A 207 10.41 24.61 14.57
CA PHE A 207 9.35 23.92 13.85
C PHE A 207 8.34 23.34 14.82
N GLU A 208 7.06 23.67 14.62
CA GLU A 208 5.95 23.00 15.29
C GLU A 208 5.01 22.44 14.22
N SER A 209 4.71 21.15 14.32
CA SER A 209 3.73 20.52 13.45
C SER A 209 2.33 20.98 13.82
N ASP A 210 1.48 21.17 12.80
CA ASP A 210 0.06 21.38 13.04
C ASP A 210 -0.57 20.09 13.58
N PRO A 211 -1.23 20.09 14.76
CA PRO A 211 -1.83 18.89 15.33
C PRO A 211 -2.85 18.21 14.39
N LEU A 212 -3.57 18.99 13.57
CA LEU A 212 -4.51 18.44 12.60
C LEU A 212 -3.78 17.67 11.49
N TYR A 213 -2.62 18.15 11.03
CA TYR A 213 -1.79 17.44 10.05
C TYR A 213 -1.16 16.19 10.63
N VAL A 214 -0.69 16.23 11.88
CA VAL A 214 -0.19 15.03 12.58
C VAL A 214 -1.30 13.99 12.66
N HIS A 215 -2.51 14.39 13.07
CA HIS A 215 -3.63 13.48 13.23
C HIS A 215 -4.13 12.93 11.89
N ALA A 216 -4.28 13.78 10.88
CA ALA A 216 -4.70 13.37 9.54
C ALA A 216 -3.70 12.39 8.92
N LEU A 217 -2.40 12.70 8.96
CA LEU A 217 -1.36 11.81 8.43
C LEU A 217 -1.33 10.47 9.17
N GLY A 218 -1.48 10.46 10.50
CA GLY A 218 -1.59 9.23 11.27
C GLY A 218 -2.76 8.34 10.81
N ARG A 219 -3.92 8.93 10.50
CA ARG A 219 -5.07 8.17 9.99
C ARG A 219 -4.86 7.70 8.56
N LEU A 220 -4.22 8.51 7.73
CA LEU A 220 -3.82 8.08 6.39
C LEU A 220 -2.88 6.87 6.45
N LEU A 221 -1.94 6.82 7.39
CA LEU A 221 -1.08 5.64 7.55
C LEU A 221 -1.90 4.40 7.96
N ILE A 222 -2.86 4.53 8.87
CA ILE A 222 -3.74 3.42 9.31
C ILE A 222 -4.59 2.87 8.16
N ILE A 223 -5.28 3.73 7.40
CA ILE A 223 -6.15 3.25 6.30
C ILE A 223 -5.38 2.62 5.14
N HIS A 224 -4.06 2.83 5.09
CA HIS A 224 -3.16 2.15 4.15
C HIS A 224 -2.37 1.00 4.77
N ALA A 225 -2.53 0.72 6.07
CA ALA A 225 -1.73 -0.25 6.83
C ALA A 225 -1.70 -1.65 6.19
N ASP A 226 -2.85 -2.17 5.79
CA ASP A 226 -2.96 -3.39 5.00
C ASP A 226 -4.17 -3.33 4.07
N HIS A 227 -4.20 -4.19 3.04
CA HIS A 227 -5.37 -4.31 2.18
C HIS A 227 -5.42 -5.69 1.54
N GLU A 228 -5.28 -6.73 2.37
CA GLU A 228 -5.42 -8.15 2.00
C GLU A 228 -4.49 -8.54 0.83
N GLN A 229 -4.92 -9.45 -0.07
CA GLN A 229 -4.07 -10.08 -1.09
C GLN A 229 -3.93 -9.23 -2.37
N ASN A 230 -3.70 -7.92 -2.22
CA ASN A 230 -3.43 -7.04 -3.35
C ASN A 230 -2.06 -7.35 -4.03
N CYS A 231 -1.78 -6.73 -5.18
CA CYS A 231 -0.61 -7.01 -6.01
C CYS A 231 0.72 -6.96 -5.21
N SER A 232 0.98 -5.89 -4.45
CA SER A 232 2.23 -5.76 -3.72
C SER A 232 2.33 -6.75 -2.56
N THR A 233 1.25 -6.98 -1.82
CA THR A 233 1.21 -8.03 -0.77
C THR A 233 1.50 -9.41 -1.35
N SER A 234 0.92 -9.74 -2.49
CA SER A 234 1.15 -11.02 -3.17
C SER A 234 2.59 -11.16 -3.65
N VAL A 235 3.21 -10.08 -4.15
CA VAL A 235 4.64 -10.06 -4.49
C VAL A 235 5.51 -10.27 -3.24
N VAL A 236 5.20 -9.64 -2.11
CA VAL A 236 5.92 -9.87 -0.84
C VAL A 236 5.84 -11.34 -0.43
N ARG A 237 4.65 -11.95 -0.47
CA ARG A 237 4.47 -13.37 -0.15
C ARG A 237 5.22 -14.29 -1.13
N ILE A 238 5.17 -14.02 -2.43
CA ILE A 238 5.88 -14.82 -3.44
C ILE A 238 7.40 -14.71 -3.26
N ALA A 239 7.94 -13.50 -3.07
CA ALA A 239 9.36 -13.30 -2.82
C ALA A 239 9.81 -14.02 -1.53
N GLY A 240 9.02 -13.88 -0.46
CA GLY A 240 9.29 -14.57 0.81
C GLY A 240 9.19 -16.08 0.72
N SER A 241 8.32 -16.64 -0.13
CA SER A 241 8.20 -18.09 -0.34
C SER A 241 9.45 -18.71 -1.00
N ALA A 242 10.31 -17.88 -1.61
CA ALA A 242 11.64 -18.27 -2.08
C ALA A 242 12.72 -18.11 -0.99
N HIS A 243 12.31 -17.83 0.25
CA HIS A 243 13.16 -17.58 1.42
C HIS A 243 14.04 -16.33 1.28
N ALA A 244 13.60 -15.33 0.52
CA ALA A 244 14.23 -14.01 0.53
C ALA A 244 14.02 -13.35 1.91
N ASN A 245 15.05 -12.71 2.47
CA ASN A 245 14.94 -12.00 3.74
C ASN A 245 13.85 -10.90 3.70
N LEU A 246 13.40 -10.46 4.88
CA LEU A 246 12.28 -9.52 5.02
C LEU A 246 12.53 -8.19 4.30
N TYR A 247 13.76 -7.65 4.35
CA TYR A 247 14.11 -6.40 3.64
C TYR A 247 13.90 -6.53 2.13
N SER A 248 14.39 -7.62 1.54
CA SER A 248 14.24 -7.90 0.12
C SER A 248 12.79 -8.15 -0.28
N ALA A 249 12.02 -8.86 0.56
CA ALA A 249 10.60 -9.09 0.31
C ALA A 249 9.79 -7.77 0.36
N VAL A 250 10.04 -6.91 1.35
CA VAL A 250 9.41 -5.58 1.45
C VAL A 250 9.82 -4.68 0.27
N ALA A 251 11.10 -4.70 -0.13
CA ALA A 251 11.57 -3.96 -1.31
C ALA A 251 10.88 -4.43 -2.61
N ALA A 252 10.62 -5.73 -2.76
CA ALA A 252 9.82 -6.26 -3.87
C ALA A 252 8.38 -5.74 -3.82
N GLY A 253 7.77 -5.65 -2.63
CA GLY A 253 6.46 -5.03 -2.41
C GLY A 253 6.43 -3.55 -2.81
N ILE A 254 7.46 -2.77 -2.45
CA ILE A 254 7.60 -1.36 -2.84
C ILE A 254 7.68 -1.23 -4.36
N ASN A 255 8.48 -2.06 -5.03
CA ASN A 255 8.57 -2.07 -6.49
C ASN A 255 7.22 -2.42 -7.15
N ALA A 256 6.50 -3.41 -6.63
CA ALA A 256 5.15 -3.75 -7.12
C ALA A 256 4.14 -2.62 -6.89
N LEU A 257 4.23 -1.91 -5.76
CA LEU A 257 3.39 -0.76 -5.45
C LEU A 257 3.70 0.46 -6.34
N SER A 258 4.93 0.61 -6.81
CA SER A 258 5.33 1.73 -7.69
C SER A 258 4.62 1.74 -9.04
N GLY A 259 4.03 0.61 -9.46
CA GLY A 259 3.31 0.49 -10.72
C GLY A 259 2.08 1.43 -10.78
N PRO A 260 1.82 2.08 -11.92
CA PRO A 260 0.72 3.05 -12.06
C PRO A 260 -0.68 2.41 -11.91
N ARG A 261 -0.79 1.09 -12.10
CA ARG A 261 -2.03 0.32 -11.91
C ARG A 261 -2.23 -0.16 -10.46
N HIS A 262 -1.31 0.21 -9.56
CA HIS A 262 -1.38 -0.10 -8.14
C HIS A 262 -1.26 1.20 -7.33
N GLY A 263 -0.11 1.51 -6.74
CA GLY A 263 0.07 2.67 -5.84
C GLY A 263 0.26 4.02 -6.52
N GLY A 264 0.37 4.08 -7.84
CA GLY A 264 0.43 5.34 -8.61
C GLY A 264 -0.93 6.00 -8.87
N ALA A 265 -2.03 5.40 -8.39
CA ALA A 265 -3.38 5.91 -8.62
C ALA A 265 -3.60 7.31 -8.01
N ASN A 266 -3.12 7.56 -6.79
CA ASN A 266 -3.24 8.85 -6.10
C ASN A 266 -2.55 10.01 -6.84
N GLU A 267 -1.36 9.78 -7.42
CA GLU A 267 -0.70 10.76 -8.29
C GLU A 267 -1.50 11.01 -9.57
N ALA A 268 -2.10 9.97 -10.15
CA ALA A 268 -2.95 10.10 -11.33
C ALA A 268 -4.21 10.92 -11.06
N VAL A 269 -4.85 10.77 -9.88
CA VAL A 269 -5.97 11.62 -9.47
C VAL A 269 -5.57 13.09 -9.49
N LEU A 270 -4.49 13.45 -8.80
CA LEU A 270 -4.10 14.85 -8.70
C LEU A 270 -3.75 15.45 -10.06
N ARG A 271 -3.04 14.70 -10.92
CA ARG A 271 -2.77 15.12 -12.30
C ARG A 271 -4.05 15.34 -13.10
N GLN A 272 -5.06 14.49 -12.91
CA GLN A 272 -6.35 14.67 -13.57
C GLN A 272 -7.11 15.89 -13.05
N LEU A 273 -7.12 16.13 -11.73
CA LEU A 273 -7.72 17.33 -11.15
C LEU A 273 -7.06 18.61 -11.68
N MET A 274 -5.72 18.61 -11.78
CA MET A 274 -4.96 19.70 -12.41
C MET A 274 -5.34 19.86 -13.89
N ALA A 275 -5.42 18.76 -14.64
CA ALA A 275 -5.82 18.81 -16.05
C ALA A 275 -7.24 19.35 -16.25
N ILE A 276 -8.18 19.02 -15.36
CA ILE A 276 -9.54 19.59 -15.38
C ILE A 276 -9.48 21.10 -15.14
N ARG A 277 -8.80 21.54 -14.08
CA ARG A 277 -8.62 22.97 -13.74
C ARG A 277 -8.01 23.75 -14.90
N ASP A 278 -6.95 23.21 -15.51
CA ASP A 278 -6.16 23.90 -16.52
C ASP A 278 -6.79 23.83 -17.93
N SER A 279 -7.82 23.00 -18.13
CA SER A 279 -8.47 22.82 -19.43
C SER A 279 -9.33 24.00 -19.89
N GLY A 280 -9.71 24.89 -18.97
CA GLY A 280 -10.72 25.94 -19.22
C GLY A 280 -12.16 25.42 -19.38
N MET A 281 -12.38 24.10 -19.25
CA MET A 281 -13.72 23.49 -19.23
C MET A 281 -14.28 23.48 -17.81
N SER A 282 -15.61 23.48 -17.69
CA SER A 282 -16.24 23.08 -16.44
C SER A 282 -16.01 21.58 -16.16
N VAL A 283 -16.02 21.19 -14.89
CA VAL A 283 -15.88 19.77 -14.48
C VAL A 283 -16.90 18.89 -15.20
N LYS A 284 -18.15 19.35 -15.32
CA LYS A 284 -19.21 18.65 -16.05
C LYS A 284 -18.86 18.42 -17.52
N GLN A 285 -18.39 19.45 -18.24
CA GLN A 285 -17.97 19.32 -19.64
C GLN A 285 -16.81 18.33 -19.81
N PHE A 286 -15.84 18.36 -18.89
CA PHE A 286 -14.72 17.42 -18.91
C PHE A 286 -15.21 15.98 -18.72
N VAL A 287 -16.12 15.77 -17.77
CA VAL A 287 -16.73 14.46 -17.50
C VAL A 287 -17.54 13.95 -18.70
N GLU A 288 -18.37 14.78 -19.33
CA GLU A 288 -19.11 14.40 -20.54
C GLU A 288 -18.17 14.00 -21.68
N LYS A 289 -17.09 14.76 -21.88
CA LYS A 289 -16.06 14.43 -22.86
C LYS A 289 -15.40 13.08 -22.55
N ALA A 290 -15.00 12.85 -21.30
CA ALA A 290 -14.39 11.59 -20.90
C ALA A 290 -15.33 10.40 -21.11
N LYS A 291 -16.63 10.56 -20.81
CA LYS A 291 -17.66 9.55 -21.09
C LYS A 291 -17.79 9.27 -22.59
N ALA A 292 -17.85 10.30 -23.43
CA ALA A 292 -17.96 10.17 -24.89
C ALA A 292 -16.75 9.47 -25.52
N GLU A 293 -15.55 9.72 -24.99
CA GLU A 293 -14.29 9.12 -25.46
C GLU A 293 -14.00 7.74 -24.86
N GLY A 294 -14.79 7.28 -23.88
CA GLY A 294 -14.52 6.06 -23.13
C GLY A 294 -13.30 6.13 -22.21
N SER A 295 -12.85 7.35 -21.88
CA SER A 295 -11.71 7.62 -21.01
C SER A 295 -12.06 7.37 -19.54
N ARG A 296 -11.15 6.75 -18.79
CA ARG A 296 -11.33 6.53 -17.35
C ARG A 296 -11.01 7.79 -16.55
N ILE A 297 -11.76 8.01 -15.48
CA ILE A 297 -11.48 9.04 -14.48
C ILE A 297 -10.76 8.39 -13.31
N SER A 298 -9.53 8.83 -13.04
CA SER A 298 -8.68 8.38 -11.94
C SER A 298 -9.33 8.68 -10.60
N GLY A 299 -9.23 7.74 -9.66
CA GLY A 299 -9.81 7.88 -8.31
C GLY A 299 -11.30 7.51 -8.22
N LEU A 300 -11.95 7.19 -9.35
CA LEU A 300 -13.32 6.68 -9.38
C LEU A 300 -13.35 5.16 -9.63
N GLY A 301 -14.11 4.44 -8.81
CA GLY A 301 -14.25 3.00 -8.80
C GLY A 301 -13.13 2.27 -8.03
N HIS A 302 -13.39 1.01 -7.70
CA HIS A 302 -12.45 0.17 -6.96
C HIS A 302 -12.51 -1.29 -7.44
N ARG A 303 -11.38 -2.03 -7.34
CA ARG A 303 -11.30 -3.42 -7.82
C ARG A 303 -12.13 -4.39 -6.95
N VAL A 304 -12.15 -4.12 -5.64
CA VAL A 304 -12.84 -4.89 -4.60
C VAL A 304 -14.19 -4.26 -4.24
N TYR A 305 -14.22 -3.05 -3.67
CA TYR A 305 -15.45 -2.33 -3.37
C TYR A 305 -16.32 -2.06 -4.62
N LYS A 306 -17.55 -2.58 -4.58
CA LYS A 306 -18.68 -2.24 -5.47
C LYS A 306 -19.60 -1.21 -4.81
N SER A 307 -19.51 -1.08 -3.50
CA SER A 307 -20.09 0.00 -2.72
C SER A 307 -19.04 1.07 -2.41
N TYR A 308 -19.40 2.07 -1.61
CA TYR A 308 -18.50 3.15 -1.21
C TYR A 308 -17.32 2.63 -0.37
N ASP A 309 -16.09 3.08 -0.64
CA ASP A 309 -14.89 2.63 0.11
C ASP A 309 -14.89 3.22 1.54
N PRO A 310 -14.91 2.41 2.60
CA PRO A 310 -14.97 2.92 3.98
C PRO A 310 -13.79 3.83 4.34
N ARG A 311 -12.63 3.60 3.73
CA ARG A 311 -11.44 4.45 3.93
C ARG A 311 -11.59 5.82 3.29
N ALA A 312 -12.36 5.90 2.19
CA ALA A 312 -12.63 7.15 1.51
C ALA A 312 -13.48 8.09 2.37
N ALA A 313 -14.42 7.56 3.16
CA ALA A 313 -15.19 8.35 4.14
C ALA A 313 -14.28 8.96 5.20
N ILE A 314 -13.36 8.15 5.75
CA ILE A 314 -12.39 8.61 6.75
C ILE A 314 -11.50 9.70 6.16
N ALA A 315 -10.94 9.49 4.96
CA ALA A 315 -10.10 10.48 4.30
C ALA A 315 -10.87 11.78 4.02
N LYS A 316 -12.09 11.69 3.47
CA LYS A 316 -12.95 12.85 3.21
C LYS A 316 -13.17 13.69 4.47
N HIS A 317 -13.50 13.06 5.60
CA HIS A 317 -13.71 13.76 6.88
C HIS A 317 -12.49 14.58 7.32
N TYR A 318 -11.28 14.04 7.18
CA TYR A 318 -10.06 14.79 7.51
C TYR A 318 -9.77 15.90 6.50
N LEU A 319 -10.07 15.67 5.22
CA LEU A 319 -9.93 16.71 4.20
C LEU A 319 -10.85 17.89 4.51
N GLU A 320 -12.13 17.64 4.82
CA GLU A 320 -13.10 18.68 5.22
C GLU A 320 -12.61 19.48 6.44
N LYS A 321 -12.15 18.80 7.50
CA LYS A 321 -11.57 19.45 8.68
C LYS A 321 -10.38 20.34 8.37
N ILE A 322 -9.48 19.88 7.50
CA ILE A 322 -8.31 20.68 7.07
C ILE A 322 -8.77 21.95 6.37
N MET A 323 -9.86 21.87 5.61
CA MET A 323 -10.34 22.98 4.80
C MET A 323 -11.18 24.00 5.54
N GLU A 324 -11.92 23.56 6.55
CA GLU A 324 -12.59 24.47 7.48
C GLU A 324 -11.58 25.31 8.27
N ASN A 325 -10.38 24.76 8.53
CA ASN A 325 -9.33 25.44 9.27
C ASN A 325 -8.41 26.29 8.37
N LYS A 326 -8.87 27.51 8.06
CA LYS A 326 -8.11 28.51 7.28
C LYS A 326 -6.73 28.87 7.85
N ALA A 327 -6.50 28.70 9.15
CA ALA A 327 -5.19 28.96 9.76
C ALA A 327 -4.16 27.86 9.44
N THR A 328 -4.64 26.65 9.18
CA THR A 328 -3.81 25.47 8.87
C THR A 328 -3.50 25.36 7.39
N LEU A 329 -4.39 25.85 6.50
CA LEU A 329 -4.27 25.76 5.04
C LEU A 329 -2.97 26.40 4.50
N LYS A 330 -1.92 25.58 4.36
CA LYS A 330 -0.67 25.94 3.64
C LYS A 330 -0.78 25.60 2.15
N LEU A 331 -1.90 25.94 1.54
CA LEU A 331 -2.12 25.72 0.11
C LEU A 331 -1.27 26.67 -0.72
N LEU A 332 -0.69 26.18 -1.82
CA LEU A 332 -0.09 27.08 -2.80
C LEU A 332 -1.19 27.85 -3.54
N PRO A 333 -0.91 29.05 -4.06
CA PRO A 333 -1.84 29.76 -4.92
C PRO A 333 -2.37 28.86 -6.04
N GLY A 334 -3.69 28.70 -6.13
CA GLY A 334 -4.36 27.83 -7.12
C GLY A 334 -4.61 26.38 -6.68
N ASP A 335 -4.16 25.94 -5.50
CA ASP A 335 -4.55 24.64 -4.93
C ASP A 335 -6.01 24.69 -4.40
N GLU A 336 -6.54 25.84 -3.99
CA GLU A 336 -7.97 26.01 -3.62
C GLU A 336 -8.91 25.60 -4.76
N GLN A 337 -8.55 25.97 -6.00
CA GLN A 337 -9.31 25.59 -7.19
C GLN A 337 -9.27 24.08 -7.47
N LEU A 338 -8.18 23.39 -7.09
CA LEU A 338 -8.11 21.94 -7.24
C LEU A 338 -9.12 21.24 -6.33
N PHE A 339 -9.34 21.78 -5.14
CA PHE A 339 -10.34 21.24 -4.25
C PHE A 339 -11.76 21.50 -4.76
N ASP A 340 -12.05 22.70 -5.25
CA ASP A 340 -13.35 22.98 -5.88
C ASP A 340 -13.64 22.03 -7.05
N VAL A 341 -12.62 21.74 -7.85
CA VAL A 341 -12.71 20.74 -8.93
C VAL A 341 -12.98 19.35 -8.36
N ALA A 342 -12.29 18.94 -7.29
CA ALA A 342 -12.47 17.64 -6.66
C ALA A 342 -13.89 17.48 -6.08
N LEU A 343 -14.40 18.46 -5.33
CA LEU A 343 -15.76 18.41 -4.78
C LEU A 343 -16.83 18.35 -5.88
N ARG A 344 -16.67 19.12 -6.95
CA ARG A 344 -17.60 19.06 -8.09
C ARG A 344 -17.52 17.73 -8.83
N LEU A 345 -16.31 17.15 -8.94
CA LEU A 345 -16.13 15.85 -9.57
C LEU A 345 -16.74 14.73 -8.72
N GLU A 346 -16.58 14.81 -7.39
CA GLU A 346 -17.25 13.93 -6.45
C GLU A 346 -18.78 14.03 -6.62
N ASP A 347 -19.34 15.24 -6.56
CA ASP A 347 -20.78 15.47 -6.68
C ASP A 347 -21.35 14.87 -7.98
N ILE A 348 -20.65 15.06 -9.10
CA ILE A 348 -21.01 14.43 -10.37
C ILE A 348 -20.92 12.90 -10.26
N ALA A 349 -19.83 12.35 -9.73
CA ALA A 349 -19.65 10.90 -9.62
C ALA A 349 -20.72 10.23 -8.74
N LEU A 350 -21.23 10.93 -7.73
CA LEU A 350 -22.27 10.44 -6.83
C LEU A 350 -23.69 10.53 -7.41
N ASN A 351 -23.95 11.49 -8.30
CA ASN A 351 -25.31 11.80 -8.78
C ASN A 351 -25.55 11.49 -10.27
N ASP A 352 -24.52 11.25 -11.07
CA ASP A 352 -24.66 10.96 -12.51
C ASP A 352 -24.88 9.46 -12.77
N ASP A 353 -25.97 9.14 -13.47
CA ASP A 353 -26.41 7.78 -13.78
C ASP A 353 -25.31 6.89 -14.39
N TYR A 354 -24.39 7.45 -15.18
CA TYR A 354 -23.30 6.70 -15.79
C TYR A 354 -22.38 6.08 -14.73
N PHE A 355 -22.03 6.86 -13.70
CA PHE A 355 -21.12 6.43 -12.64
C PHE A 355 -21.84 5.55 -11.62
N VAL A 356 -23.05 5.93 -11.23
CA VAL A 356 -23.87 5.17 -10.27
C VAL A 356 -24.17 3.77 -10.81
N SER A 357 -24.64 3.64 -12.06
CA SER A 357 -24.94 2.33 -12.68
C SER A 357 -23.71 1.42 -12.85
N ARG A 358 -22.49 1.98 -12.76
CA ARG A 358 -21.21 1.26 -12.89
C ARG A 358 -20.45 1.14 -11.58
N ASN A 359 -21.03 1.60 -10.46
CA ASN A 359 -20.39 1.60 -9.15
C ASN A 359 -19.03 2.34 -9.13
N LEU A 360 -18.95 3.48 -9.84
CA LEU A 360 -17.73 4.27 -9.97
C LEU A 360 -17.66 5.39 -8.92
N TYR A 361 -17.65 5.00 -7.65
CA TYR A 361 -17.55 5.92 -6.52
C TYR A 361 -16.11 6.39 -6.25
N PRO A 362 -15.90 7.60 -5.68
CA PRO A 362 -14.60 8.01 -5.21
C PRO A 362 -14.00 7.00 -4.23
N ASN A 363 -12.76 6.59 -4.49
CA ASN A 363 -12.01 5.69 -3.62
C ASN A 363 -11.05 6.47 -2.69
N VAL A 364 -10.33 5.77 -1.81
CA VAL A 364 -9.39 6.40 -0.88
C VAL A 364 -8.33 7.27 -1.56
N ASP A 365 -7.85 6.88 -2.75
CA ASP A 365 -6.83 7.62 -3.51
C ASP A 365 -7.32 8.98 -4.02
N PHE A 366 -8.65 9.15 -4.14
CA PHE A 366 -9.27 10.41 -4.54
C PHE A 366 -8.98 11.53 -3.54
N TYR A 367 -9.09 11.23 -2.24
CA TYR A 367 -8.96 12.21 -1.16
C TYR A 367 -7.53 12.31 -0.61
N THR A 368 -6.77 11.22 -0.58
CA THR A 368 -5.45 11.18 0.08
C THR A 368 -4.45 12.11 -0.60
N GLY A 369 -4.46 12.19 -1.93
CA GLY A 369 -3.60 13.12 -2.67
C GLY A 369 -3.83 14.58 -2.29
N LEU A 370 -5.08 14.97 -2.06
CA LEU A 370 -5.45 16.33 -1.64
C LEU A 370 -4.99 16.62 -0.21
N ILE A 371 -5.12 15.67 0.70
CA ILE A 371 -4.63 15.81 2.08
C ILE A 371 -3.11 15.91 2.11
N TYR A 372 -2.40 15.03 1.39
CA TYR A 372 -0.94 15.11 1.27
C TYR A 372 -0.50 16.45 0.69
N ARG A 373 -1.22 16.95 -0.32
CA ARG A 373 -0.97 18.26 -0.90
C ARG A 373 -1.15 19.37 0.12
N ALA A 374 -2.23 19.33 0.91
CA ALA A 374 -2.50 20.30 1.97
C ALA A 374 -1.41 20.31 3.05
N ILE A 375 -0.86 19.15 3.42
CA ILE A 375 0.27 19.03 4.36
C ILE A 375 1.57 19.63 3.76
N GLY A 376 1.69 19.70 2.43
CA GLY A 376 2.84 20.27 1.72
C GLY A 376 3.68 19.24 0.96
N PHE A 377 3.20 18.00 0.80
CA PHE A 377 3.83 17.00 -0.04
C PHE A 377 3.51 17.24 -1.52
N GLY A 378 4.50 17.00 -2.39
CA GLY A 378 4.31 17.00 -3.84
C GLY A 378 3.80 15.64 -4.36
N PRO A 379 3.22 15.58 -5.57
CA PRO A 379 2.63 14.36 -6.13
C PRO A 379 3.59 13.16 -6.12
N SER A 380 4.88 13.41 -6.37
CA SER A 380 5.90 12.36 -6.40
C SER A 380 6.13 11.64 -5.06
N MET A 381 5.65 12.21 -3.95
CA MET A 381 5.76 11.62 -2.62
C MET A 381 4.53 10.82 -2.20
N PHE A 382 3.44 10.84 -2.99
CA PHE A 382 2.20 10.19 -2.58
C PHE A 382 2.34 8.67 -2.50
N THR A 383 2.97 8.02 -3.50
CA THR A 383 3.22 6.58 -3.44
C THR A 383 4.26 6.20 -2.36
N PRO A 384 5.34 6.96 -2.10
CA PRO A 384 6.19 6.74 -0.93
C PRO A 384 5.46 6.80 0.42
N LEU A 385 4.53 7.75 0.59
CA LEU A 385 3.69 7.86 1.80
C LEU A 385 2.72 6.68 1.91
N PHE A 386 2.16 6.24 0.79
CA PHE A 386 1.37 5.01 0.73
C PHE A 386 2.24 3.80 1.13
N ALA A 387 3.43 3.65 0.55
CA ALA A 387 4.36 2.57 0.90
C ALA A 387 4.70 2.57 2.40
N LEU A 388 4.98 3.75 2.98
CA LEU A 388 5.21 3.89 4.42
C LEU A 388 4.03 3.38 5.24
N GLY A 389 2.81 3.75 4.85
CA GLY A 389 1.59 3.23 5.45
C GLY A 389 1.48 1.71 5.31
N ARG A 390 1.83 1.13 4.16
CA ARG A 390 1.61 -0.29 3.81
C ARG A 390 2.61 -1.29 4.41
N ILE A 391 3.77 -0.83 4.87
CA ILE A 391 4.84 -1.68 5.41
C ILE A 391 4.36 -2.64 6.53
N PRO A 392 3.56 -2.23 7.54
CA PRO A 392 3.08 -3.14 8.58
C PRO A 392 2.30 -4.32 8.01
N GLY A 393 1.45 -4.08 7.02
CA GLY A 393 0.70 -5.12 6.32
C GLY A 393 1.62 -6.09 5.59
N TRP A 394 2.62 -5.60 4.84
CA TRP A 394 3.60 -6.47 4.19
C TRP A 394 4.38 -7.33 5.17
N ILE A 395 4.82 -6.76 6.31
CA ILE A 395 5.50 -7.51 7.37
C ILE A 395 4.59 -8.59 7.94
N ALA A 396 3.34 -8.25 8.28
CA ALA A 396 2.38 -9.20 8.82
C ALA A 396 2.10 -10.36 7.84
N GLN A 397 1.89 -10.03 6.57
CA GLN A 397 1.59 -11.00 5.51
C GLN A 397 2.79 -11.91 5.20
N TYR A 398 4.01 -11.38 5.25
CA TYR A 398 5.24 -12.15 5.13
C TYR A 398 5.40 -13.13 6.30
N ARG A 399 5.19 -12.67 7.54
CA ARG A 399 5.31 -13.50 8.74
C ARG A 399 4.26 -14.61 8.79
N GLU A 400 3.01 -14.29 8.46
CA GLU A 400 1.95 -15.31 8.39
C GLU A 400 2.26 -16.36 7.32
N MET A 401 2.83 -15.95 6.19
CA MET A 401 3.28 -16.88 5.14
C MET A 401 4.41 -17.80 5.63
N LEU A 402 5.44 -17.27 6.31
CA LEU A 402 6.53 -18.09 6.83
C LEU A 402 6.08 -19.06 7.93
N ALA A 403 5.15 -18.64 8.78
CA ALA A 403 4.65 -19.45 9.88
C ALA A 403 3.67 -20.55 9.45
N ASP A 404 3.12 -20.46 8.23
CA ASP A 404 2.18 -21.44 7.70
C ASP A 404 2.91 -22.73 7.25
N PRO A 405 2.68 -23.90 7.89
CA PRO A 405 3.32 -25.15 7.51
C PRO A 405 2.91 -25.65 6.11
N MET A 406 1.80 -25.14 5.56
CA MET A 406 1.32 -25.45 4.22
C MET A 406 2.03 -24.63 3.14
N THR A 407 2.75 -23.57 3.51
CA THR A 407 3.50 -22.73 2.57
C THR A 407 4.47 -23.56 1.75
N LYS A 408 4.48 -23.26 0.44
CA LYS A 408 5.42 -23.78 -0.56
C LYS A 408 5.93 -22.61 -1.40
N ILE A 409 7.07 -22.81 -2.05
CA ILE A 409 7.59 -21.83 -3.02
C ILE A 409 6.55 -21.50 -4.09
N GLY A 410 6.29 -20.21 -4.27
CA GLY A 410 5.41 -19.65 -5.28
C GLY A 410 5.96 -19.92 -6.69
N ARG A 411 5.45 -20.95 -7.36
CA ARG A 411 5.90 -21.40 -8.68
C ARG A 411 4.72 -21.75 -9.59
N PRO A 412 4.02 -20.75 -10.15
CA PRO A 412 2.84 -20.98 -10.98
C PRO A 412 3.18 -21.75 -12.28
N ARG A 413 2.15 -22.32 -12.90
CA ARG A 413 2.23 -22.98 -14.22
C ARG A 413 1.79 -22.02 -15.33
N GLN A 414 2.00 -22.46 -16.56
CA GLN A 414 1.48 -21.83 -17.77
C GLN A 414 0.80 -22.89 -18.64
N VAL A 415 -0.15 -22.47 -19.48
CA VAL A 415 -0.62 -23.25 -20.62
C VAL A 415 0.22 -22.83 -21.82
N TYR A 416 1.08 -23.72 -22.31
CA TYR A 416 1.99 -23.41 -23.42
C TYR A 416 1.25 -23.46 -24.76
N THR A 417 1.18 -22.32 -25.45
CA THR A 417 0.55 -22.16 -26.77
C THR A 417 1.55 -21.72 -27.85
N GLY A 418 2.84 -21.90 -27.59
CA GLY A 418 3.92 -21.58 -28.53
C GLY A 418 4.16 -22.66 -29.57
N ALA A 419 5.22 -22.49 -30.36
CA ALA A 419 5.66 -23.49 -31.32
C ALA A 419 6.05 -24.80 -30.61
N VAL A 420 5.66 -25.94 -31.17
CA VAL A 420 6.14 -27.24 -30.70
C VAL A 420 7.63 -27.42 -31.05
N LEU A 421 8.14 -28.64 -30.84
CA LEU A 421 9.50 -29.00 -31.26
C LEU A 421 9.77 -28.56 -32.70
N ARG A 422 10.82 -27.78 -32.89
CA ARG A 422 11.35 -27.37 -34.20
C ARG A 422 12.87 -27.38 -34.14
N ASP A 423 13.51 -27.82 -35.20
CA ASP A 423 14.96 -27.89 -35.27
C ASP A 423 15.56 -26.48 -35.37
N TYR A 424 16.73 -26.32 -34.75
CA TYR A 424 17.47 -25.07 -34.83
C TYR A 424 18.07 -24.93 -36.23
N VAL A 425 17.79 -23.82 -36.89
CA VAL A 425 18.38 -23.47 -38.18
C VAL A 425 19.57 -22.53 -37.94
N PRO A 426 20.80 -22.94 -38.31
CA PRO A 426 22.00 -22.08 -38.27
C PRO A 426 21.73 -20.71 -38.90
N MET A 427 22.40 -19.66 -38.40
CA MET A 427 22.07 -18.29 -38.79
C MET A 427 22.23 -18.01 -40.29
N ASP A 428 23.13 -18.73 -40.94
CA ASP A 428 23.41 -18.75 -42.36
C ASP A 428 22.44 -19.61 -43.19
N GLU A 429 21.54 -20.36 -42.55
CA GLU A 429 20.59 -21.29 -43.18
C GLU A 429 19.10 -20.91 -42.96
N ARG A 430 18.81 -19.77 -42.31
CA ARG A 430 17.45 -19.34 -41.89
C ARG A 430 16.53 -18.83 -42.99
#